data_AF-A0AAN8S8G1-F1
#
_entry.id   AF-A0AAN8S8G1-F1
#
_cell.length_a   1.000
_cell.length_b   1.000
_cell.length_c   1.000
_cell.angle_alpha   90.00
_cell.angle_beta   90.00
_cell.angle_gamma   90.00
#
_symmetry.space_group_name_H-M   'P 1'
#
loop_
_entity.id
_entity.type
_entity.pdbx_description
1 polymer ?
#
loop_
_entity_poly.entity_id
_entity_poly.type
_entity_poly.pdbx_seq_one_letter_code
_entity_poly.pdbx_strand_id
1 'polypeptide(L)'
;MKGTLCLFLCFLTTVSKGHKVGLLQEAYQCNKDDLVVYTLIFETHWAKDKFPKQYPENRPPAHWSKLIGMSHDENYELFRIGGTASEKFKLFAETGKTYLFGKENNTHVFDEFSTSSIKNGTGKTQVTFFVDGNHTMVSMAAKIIPSPDWFVGVDSLALCTEGSWLDSITIEGGPIDAGTDSGYTFTAPNWETEPQEIITKITSKYPKHPANSFYYPKLRDLPVIATFHIIKKKSYQLRRAFNDNKKQAPAKVQTDLNSSYQPQEEDLTENEIERKIFTPSKMVKFNRFHRKRKVKKQGTKSGVVG
;
A
#
# COMPACT_ATOMS: atom_id res chain seq x y z
N MET A 1 55.66 -9.52 62.45
CA MET A 1 55.29 -8.45 63.39
C MET A 1 54.33 -7.51 62.69
N LYS A 2 53.17 -7.24 63.33
CA LYS A 2 52.12 -6.24 63.00
C LYS A 2 51.37 -6.51 61.67
N GLY A 3 50.13 -6.97 61.60
CA GLY A 3 49.00 -6.90 62.54
C GLY A 3 48.23 -5.60 62.33
N THR A 4 47.10 -5.64 61.60
CA THR A 4 45.97 -4.71 61.78
C THR A 4 44.70 -5.37 61.22
N LEU A 5 43.86 -5.78 62.17
CA LEU A 5 42.50 -6.23 62.04
C LEU A 5 41.60 -4.99 61.88
N CYS A 6 40.77 -4.92 60.84
CA CYS A 6 39.72 -3.91 60.73
C CYS A 6 38.37 -4.62 60.72
N LEU A 7 37.72 -4.67 61.89
CA LEU A 7 36.29 -4.90 62.02
C LEU A 7 35.56 -3.70 61.39
N PHE A 8 34.63 -3.95 60.48
CA PHE A 8 33.53 -3.01 60.25
C PHE A 8 32.20 -3.75 60.26
N LEU A 9 31.27 -3.15 61.00
CA LEU A 9 30.01 -3.69 61.46
C LEU A 9 29.06 -4.04 60.32
N CYS A 10 28.42 -5.20 60.47
CA CYS A 10 27.24 -5.57 59.71
C CYS A 10 26.04 -4.79 60.25
N PHE A 11 25.61 -3.74 59.54
CA PHE A 11 24.30 -3.12 59.77
C PHE A 11 23.24 -3.88 58.98
N LEU A 12 22.48 -4.72 59.68
CA LEU A 12 21.18 -5.19 59.22
C LEU A 12 20.20 -4.01 59.30
N THR A 13 19.97 -3.34 58.17
CA THR A 13 18.80 -2.48 58.02
C THR A 13 17.77 -3.21 57.17
N THR A 14 16.73 -3.70 57.83
CA THR A 14 15.45 -4.02 57.22
C THR A 14 14.87 -2.77 56.57
N VAL A 15 14.68 -2.76 55.25
CA VAL A 15 13.90 -1.72 54.57
C VAL A 15 12.69 -2.34 53.88
N SER A 16 11.57 -1.72 54.23
CA SER A 16 10.17 -1.97 53.91
C SER A 16 9.82 -2.44 52.49
N LYS A 17 8.81 -3.31 52.43
CA LYS A 17 7.97 -3.55 51.26
C LYS A 17 7.43 -2.23 50.68
N GLY A 18 7.36 -2.20 49.35
CA GLY A 18 6.45 -1.39 48.55
C GLY A 18 7.03 -0.06 48.08
N HIS A 19 7.29 0.04 46.76
CA HIS A 19 6.87 1.15 45.89
C HIS A 19 7.25 0.84 44.42
N LYS A 20 6.20 0.64 43.60
CA LYS A 20 6.08 0.76 42.14
C LYS A 20 7.37 0.62 41.27
N VAL A 21 7.72 -0.61 40.90
CA VAL A 21 8.59 -0.90 39.73
C VAL A 21 7.70 -1.13 38.50
N GLY A 22 6.94 -0.12 38.08
CA GLY A 22 5.97 -0.30 36.98
C GLY A 22 5.57 0.93 36.17
N LEU A 23 6.00 2.14 36.52
CA LEU A 23 5.53 3.35 35.82
C LEU A 23 6.48 3.87 34.73
N LEU A 24 7.73 3.40 34.67
CA LEU A 24 8.69 3.85 33.65
C LEU A 24 8.72 2.95 32.40
N GLN A 25 8.19 1.73 32.48
CA GLN A 25 8.13 0.81 31.33
C GLN A 25 7.01 1.18 30.35
N GLU A 26 5.89 1.73 30.86
CA GLU A 26 4.72 2.09 30.03
C GLU A 26 4.97 3.30 29.13
N ALA A 27 5.95 4.16 29.45
CA ALA A 27 6.25 5.36 28.66
C ALA A 27 6.97 5.07 27.33
N TYR A 28 7.53 3.86 27.16
CA TYR A 28 8.29 3.48 25.97
C TYR A 28 7.48 2.66 24.96
N GLN A 29 6.31 2.16 25.35
CA GLN A 29 5.45 1.35 24.47
C GLN A 29 4.33 2.21 23.90
N CYS A 30 4.03 2.02 22.62
CA CYS A 30 2.89 2.65 21.96
C CYS A 30 1.60 2.21 22.63
N ASN A 31 0.69 3.16 22.88
CA ASN A 31 -0.55 2.85 23.59
C ASN A 31 -1.41 1.91 22.74
N LYS A 32 -1.75 0.74 23.29
CA LYS A 32 -2.53 -0.30 22.61
C LYS A 32 -3.94 0.15 22.22
N ASP A 33 -4.46 1.18 22.88
CA ASP A 33 -5.77 1.76 22.58
C ASP A 33 -5.70 2.86 21.50
N ASP A 34 -4.52 3.16 20.96
CA ASP A 34 -4.36 4.12 19.87
C ASP A 34 -4.80 3.52 18.53
N LEU A 35 -5.52 4.31 17.75
CA LEU A 35 -5.79 4.10 16.33
C LEU A 35 -5.31 5.34 15.56
N VAL A 36 -4.36 5.18 14.66
CA VAL A 36 -3.76 6.26 13.90
C VAL A 36 -4.02 6.09 12.42
N VAL A 37 -4.38 7.19 11.77
CA VAL A 37 -4.68 7.25 10.34
C VAL A 37 -3.53 7.96 9.64
N TYR A 38 -2.92 7.29 8.68
CA TYR A 38 -1.87 7.83 7.83
C TYR A 38 -2.34 7.93 6.39
N THR A 39 -1.80 8.90 5.66
CA THR A 39 -1.85 8.90 4.19
C THR A 39 -0.46 8.56 3.66
N LEU A 40 -0.40 7.52 2.84
CA LEU A 40 0.74 7.23 1.99
C LEU A 40 0.56 7.96 0.66
N ILE A 41 1.62 8.65 0.23
CA ILE A 41 1.80 9.16 -1.11
C ILE A 41 2.98 8.41 -1.73
N PHE A 42 2.70 7.66 -2.78
CA PHE A 42 3.72 6.98 -3.60
C PHE A 42 3.97 7.80 -4.86
N GLU A 43 5.18 8.30 -4.99
CA GLU A 43 5.63 9.14 -6.10
C GLU A 43 6.77 8.45 -6.84
N THR A 44 6.68 8.36 -8.16
CA THR A 44 7.66 7.64 -8.99
C THR A 44 8.42 8.57 -9.92
N HIS A 45 9.70 8.27 -10.08
CA HIS A 45 10.71 9.10 -10.74
C HIS A 45 11.45 8.34 -11.84
N TRP A 46 10.91 7.22 -12.32
CA TRP A 46 11.51 6.44 -13.40
C TRP A 46 11.27 7.15 -14.74
N ALA A 47 12.19 8.05 -15.08
CA ALA A 47 12.15 8.85 -16.30
C ALA A 47 13.36 8.54 -17.20
N LYS A 48 13.19 8.68 -18.51
CA LYS A 48 14.22 8.36 -19.52
C LYS A 48 15.48 9.22 -19.40
N ASP A 49 15.36 10.47 -18.96
CA ASP A 49 16.49 11.37 -18.72
C ASP A 49 17.35 10.94 -17.52
N LYS A 50 16.72 10.41 -16.46
CA LYS A 50 17.41 9.88 -15.27
C LYS A 50 17.92 8.45 -15.45
N PHE A 51 17.16 7.62 -16.16
CA PHE A 51 17.45 6.20 -16.41
C PHE A 51 17.42 5.90 -17.91
N PRO A 52 18.38 6.41 -18.72
CA PRO A 52 18.33 6.33 -20.18
C PRO A 52 18.61 4.93 -20.73
N LYS A 53 19.30 4.07 -19.98
CA LYS A 53 19.69 2.74 -20.45
C LYS A 53 18.46 1.85 -20.56
N GLN A 54 18.16 1.42 -21.78
CA GLN A 54 17.07 0.48 -22.10
C GLN A 54 15.69 0.92 -21.59
N TYR A 55 15.46 2.23 -21.40
CA TYR A 55 14.18 2.73 -20.89
C TYR A 55 13.00 2.19 -21.73
N PRO A 56 12.05 1.43 -21.14
CA PRO A 56 10.97 0.82 -21.90
C PRO A 56 9.96 1.84 -22.42
N GLU A 57 9.95 2.07 -23.73
CA GLU A 57 9.00 3.00 -24.36
C GLU A 57 7.74 2.32 -24.89
N ASN A 58 7.82 1.04 -25.24
CA ASN A 58 6.74 0.33 -25.92
C ASN A 58 6.70 -1.16 -25.54
N ARG A 59 5.48 -1.72 -25.52
CA ARG A 59 5.18 -3.16 -25.39
C ARG A 59 5.87 -3.90 -24.21
N PRO A 60 5.52 -3.58 -22.95
CA PRO A 60 4.76 -2.42 -22.48
C PRO A 60 5.67 -1.20 -22.20
N PRO A 61 5.14 0.03 -22.22
CA PRO A 61 5.89 1.20 -21.74
C PRO A 61 6.19 1.08 -20.24
N ALA A 62 7.22 1.80 -19.77
CA ALA A 62 7.56 1.93 -18.35
C ALA A 62 6.34 2.42 -17.54
N HIS A 63 5.96 1.64 -16.54
CA HIS A 63 4.87 1.91 -15.61
C HIS A 63 5.04 1.12 -14.30
N TRP A 64 4.08 1.23 -13.39
CA TRP A 64 4.16 0.61 -12.07
C TRP A 64 2.91 -0.21 -11.78
N SER A 65 3.06 -1.29 -11.02
CA SER A 65 1.90 -2.02 -10.49
C SER A 65 1.10 -1.15 -9.52
N LYS A 66 -0.02 -1.67 -9.04
CA LYS A 66 -0.58 -1.19 -7.78
C LYS A 66 0.48 -1.39 -6.68
N LEU A 67 0.62 -0.42 -5.78
CA LEU A 67 1.34 -0.65 -4.54
C LEU A 67 0.44 -1.48 -3.62
N ILE A 68 1.02 -2.49 -2.96
CA ILE A 68 0.41 -3.22 -1.86
C ILE A 68 1.14 -2.86 -0.58
N GLY A 69 0.42 -2.69 0.52
CA GLY A 69 1.01 -2.47 1.83
C GLY A 69 0.16 -3.00 2.96
N MET A 70 0.83 -3.21 4.09
CA MET A 70 0.27 -3.80 5.30
C MET A 70 0.72 -2.98 6.50
N SER A 71 -0.19 -2.66 7.40
CA SER A 71 0.18 -2.32 8.78
C SER A 71 0.19 -3.59 9.62
N HIS A 72 1.26 -3.78 10.39
CA HIS A 72 1.55 -5.08 11.00
C HIS A 72 2.41 -4.98 12.25
N ASP A 73 2.50 -6.09 12.98
CA ASP A 73 3.40 -6.26 14.11
C ASP A 73 4.76 -6.86 13.69
N GLU A 74 5.63 -7.13 14.65
CA GLU A 74 6.98 -7.68 14.42
C GLU A 74 7.05 -9.12 13.89
N ASN A 75 5.94 -9.85 13.93
CA ASN A 75 5.88 -11.25 13.51
C ASN A 75 5.39 -11.40 12.05
N TYR A 76 5.02 -10.31 11.39
CA TYR A 76 4.71 -10.31 9.96
C TYR A 76 5.87 -9.73 9.14
N GLU A 77 6.14 -10.37 8.02
CA GLU A 77 7.13 -9.92 7.04
C GLU A 77 6.52 -9.96 5.64
N LEU A 78 6.45 -8.81 4.97
CA LEU A 78 6.05 -8.74 3.57
C LEU A 78 7.20 -9.18 2.66
N PHE A 79 8.40 -8.65 2.92
CA PHE A 79 9.66 -8.98 2.28
C PHE A 79 10.80 -8.49 3.17
N ARG A 80 12.01 -9.06 3.01
CA ARG A 80 13.21 -8.64 3.74
C ARG A 80 14.44 -8.73 2.85
N ILE A 81 15.18 -7.63 2.76
CA ILE A 81 16.48 -7.66 2.06
C ILE A 81 17.43 -8.60 2.82
N GLY A 82 18.04 -9.54 2.10
CA GLY A 82 18.85 -10.60 2.67
C GLY A 82 18.09 -11.88 3.03
N GLY A 83 16.75 -11.84 3.03
CA GLY A 83 15.88 -13.02 3.14
C GLY A 83 15.44 -13.54 1.76
N THR A 84 14.78 -14.69 1.72
CA THR A 84 14.16 -15.24 0.51
C THR A 84 12.72 -14.75 0.38
N ALA A 85 12.27 -14.41 -0.83
CA ALA A 85 10.87 -14.04 -1.07
C ALA A 85 9.92 -15.22 -0.76
N SER A 86 8.82 -14.95 -0.07
CA SER A 86 7.73 -15.93 0.07
C SER A 86 7.09 -16.21 -1.30
N GLU A 87 6.41 -17.36 -1.45
CA GLU A 87 5.70 -17.71 -2.69
C GLU A 87 4.74 -16.61 -3.17
N LYS A 88 4.04 -15.97 -2.24
CA LYS A 88 3.14 -14.86 -2.58
C LYS A 88 3.90 -13.63 -3.07
N PHE A 89 5.03 -13.33 -2.41
CA PHE A 89 5.84 -12.19 -2.78
C PHE A 89 6.56 -12.41 -4.11
N LYS A 90 7.06 -13.64 -4.39
CA LYS A 90 7.57 -14.07 -5.70
C LYS A 90 6.56 -13.77 -6.80
N LEU A 91 5.34 -14.30 -6.68
CA LEU A 91 4.28 -14.09 -7.65
C LEU A 91 3.93 -12.60 -7.82
N PHE A 92 3.94 -11.81 -6.76
CA PHE A 92 3.75 -10.37 -6.83
C PHE A 92 4.90 -9.66 -7.56
N ALA A 93 6.15 -9.99 -7.24
CA ALA A 93 7.34 -9.40 -7.81
C ALA A 93 7.43 -9.67 -9.32
N GLU A 94 6.97 -10.83 -9.78
CA GLU A 94 6.96 -11.21 -11.20
C GLU A 94 5.74 -10.65 -11.96
N THR A 95 4.55 -10.62 -11.34
CA THR A 95 3.29 -10.33 -12.07
C THR A 95 2.65 -8.98 -11.74
N GLY A 96 3.01 -8.36 -10.61
CA GLY A 96 2.40 -7.13 -10.10
C GLY A 96 0.97 -7.30 -9.60
N LYS A 97 0.50 -8.53 -9.40
CA LYS A 97 -0.88 -8.84 -8.97
C LYS A 97 -1.02 -8.74 -7.46
N THR A 98 -1.81 -7.77 -6.98
CA THR A 98 -1.99 -7.54 -5.53
C THR A 98 -3.08 -8.40 -4.90
N TYR A 99 -3.98 -8.99 -5.67
CA TYR A 99 -5.07 -9.82 -5.13
C TYR A 99 -4.57 -11.10 -4.43
N LEU A 100 -3.30 -11.45 -4.59
CA LEU A 100 -2.63 -12.59 -3.96
C LEU A 100 -2.52 -12.48 -2.43
N PHE A 101 -2.53 -11.24 -1.91
CA PHE A 101 -2.43 -10.97 -0.47
C PHE A 101 -3.79 -10.94 0.24
N GLY A 102 -4.89 -10.83 -0.53
CA GLY A 102 -6.18 -10.37 -0.03
C GLY A 102 -6.64 -11.04 1.27
N LYS A 103 -7.07 -10.22 2.24
CA LYS A 103 -7.74 -10.58 3.51
C LYS A 103 -7.56 -12.04 3.95
N GLU A 104 -6.31 -12.42 4.21
CA GLU A 104 -6.06 -13.54 5.10
C GLU A 104 -6.37 -13.12 6.53
N ASN A 105 -6.94 -14.03 7.31
CA ASN A 105 -7.11 -13.83 8.74
C ASN A 105 -5.74 -14.00 9.42
N ASN A 106 -4.86 -13.03 9.24
CA ASN A 106 -3.56 -12.97 9.89
C ASN A 106 -3.64 -12.00 11.06
N THR A 107 -3.53 -12.51 12.28
CA THR A 107 -3.58 -11.71 13.51
C THR A 107 -2.43 -10.72 13.65
N HIS A 108 -1.38 -10.86 12.84
CA HIS A 108 -0.22 -9.98 12.81
C HIS A 108 -0.36 -8.83 11.80
N VAL A 109 -1.47 -8.77 11.04
CA VAL A 109 -1.77 -7.71 10.08
C VAL A 109 -3.06 -7.01 10.49
N PHE A 110 -3.01 -5.69 10.64
CA PHE A 110 -4.16 -4.88 11.03
C PHE A 110 -4.93 -4.32 9.84
N ASP A 111 -4.22 -3.73 8.88
CA ASP A 111 -4.80 -3.16 7.67
C ASP A 111 -4.02 -3.58 6.43
N GLU A 112 -4.72 -4.01 5.39
CA GLU A 112 -4.18 -4.28 4.06
C GLU A 112 -4.70 -3.19 3.12
N PHE A 113 -3.79 -2.44 2.51
CA PHE A 113 -4.14 -1.31 1.67
C PHE A 113 -3.42 -1.38 0.33
N SER A 114 -4.06 -0.83 -0.71
CA SER A 114 -3.45 -0.73 -2.02
C SER A 114 -3.78 0.57 -2.73
N THR A 115 -2.90 0.96 -3.65
CA THR A 115 -3.10 2.15 -4.48
C THR A 115 -3.64 1.78 -5.86
N SER A 116 -3.99 2.79 -6.66
CA SER A 116 -4.07 2.62 -8.11
C SER A 116 -2.67 2.42 -8.70
N SER A 117 -2.58 1.72 -9.83
CA SER A 117 -1.33 1.60 -10.61
C SER A 117 -0.97 2.94 -11.26
N ILE A 118 0.31 3.27 -11.34
CA ILE A 118 0.79 4.45 -12.09
C ILE A 118 1.08 4.01 -13.53
N LYS A 119 0.42 4.63 -14.51
CA LYS A 119 0.44 4.19 -15.92
C LYS A 119 1.66 4.63 -16.73
N ASN A 120 2.54 5.43 -16.14
CA ASN A 120 3.79 5.92 -16.73
C ASN A 120 4.94 5.70 -15.74
N GLY A 121 6.19 5.80 -16.22
CA GLY A 121 7.38 5.68 -15.36
C GLY A 121 7.44 6.74 -14.25
N THR A 122 6.88 7.93 -14.49
CA THR A 122 6.68 8.97 -13.48
C THR A 122 5.21 9.21 -13.19
N GLY A 123 4.89 9.44 -11.92
CA GLY A 123 3.54 9.80 -11.50
C GLY A 123 3.38 9.69 -10.00
N LYS A 124 2.13 9.81 -9.55
CA LYS A 124 1.79 9.84 -8.13
C LYS A 124 0.46 9.18 -7.88
N THR A 125 0.37 8.44 -6.80
CA THR A 125 -0.87 7.87 -6.27
C THR A 125 -0.83 7.94 -4.76
N GLN A 126 -1.99 7.87 -4.11
CA GLN A 126 -2.08 7.91 -2.67
C GLN A 126 -3.13 6.94 -2.15
N VAL A 127 -3.01 6.58 -0.88
CA VAL A 127 -3.96 5.76 -0.14
C VAL A 127 -3.91 6.14 1.34
N THR A 128 -5.03 5.98 2.03
CA THR A 128 -5.11 6.13 3.48
C THR A 128 -5.10 4.73 4.09
N PHE A 129 -4.34 4.55 5.16
CA PHE A 129 -4.26 3.28 5.88
C PHE A 129 -4.30 3.53 7.39
N PHE A 130 -4.66 2.48 8.12
CA PHE A 130 -4.82 2.49 9.56
C PHE A 130 -3.70 1.70 10.24
N VAL A 131 -3.33 2.15 11.43
CA VAL A 131 -2.28 1.56 12.27
C VAL A 131 -2.77 1.62 13.70
N ASP A 132 -2.54 0.57 14.49
CA ASP A 132 -2.93 0.55 15.90
C ASP A 132 -1.72 0.33 16.82
N GLY A 133 -1.91 0.45 18.13
CA GLY A 133 -0.83 0.26 19.10
C GLY A 133 -0.22 -1.15 19.17
N ASN A 134 -0.85 -2.17 18.57
CA ASN A 134 -0.29 -3.52 18.48
C ASN A 134 0.45 -3.76 17.16
N HIS A 135 0.11 -3.03 16.10
CA HIS A 135 0.61 -3.18 14.74
C HIS A 135 1.27 -1.89 14.28
N THR A 136 2.38 -1.53 14.93
CA THR A 136 2.98 -0.19 14.82
C THR A 136 3.86 0.00 13.57
N MET A 137 4.07 -1.05 12.78
CA MET A 137 4.93 -1.03 11.61
C MET A 137 4.15 -1.03 10.31
N VAL A 138 4.78 -0.56 9.24
CA VAL A 138 4.24 -0.62 7.89
C VAL A 138 5.26 -1.19 6.90
N SER A 139 4.82 -2.12 6.07
CA SER A 139 5.55 -2.62 4.91
C SER A 139 4.76 -2.38 3.64
N MET A 140 5.44 -2.10 2.54
CA MET A 140 4.80 -1.88 1.24
C MET A 140 5.74 -2.14 0.07
N ALA A 141 5.18 -2.55 -1.07
CA ALA A 141 5.95 -2.80 -2.28
C ALA A 141 5.15 -2.45 -3.55
N ALA A 142 5.86 -2.07 -4.61
CA ALA A 142 5.34 -1.85 -5.95
C ALA A 142 6.30 -2.44 -6.99
N LYS A 143 5.80 -3.24 -7.93
CA LYS A 143 6.57 -3.81 -9.03
C LYS A 143 6.90 -2.73 -10.07
N ILE A 144 8.15 -2.75 -10.55
CA ILE A 144 8.61 -2.02 -11.73
C ILE A 144 8.13 -2.77 -12.97
N ILE A 145 7.42 -2.12 -13.90
CA ILE A 145 6.89 -2.81 -15.09
C ILE A 145 7.36 -2.14 -16.39
N PRO A 146 7.96 -2.87 -17.34
CA PRO A 146 8.33 -4.28 -17.26
C PRO A 146 9.60 -4.50 -16.43
N SER A 147 9.67 -5.64 -15.76
CA SER A 147 10.87 -6.18 -15.11
C SER A 147 10.69 -7.69 -14.94
N PRO A 148 11.78 -8.45 -14.77
CA PRO A 148 11.72 -9.86 -14.37
C PRO A 148 10.97 -9.99 -13.04
N ASP A 149 11.60 -9.56 -11.95
CA ASP A 149 11.08 -9.64 -10.58
C ASP A 149 11.41 -8.37 -9.75
N TRP A 150 11.73 -7.26 -10.43
CA TRP A 150 12.20 -6.04 -9.76
C TRP A 150 11.05 -5.19 -9.21
N PHE A 151 11.25 -4.68 -8.00
CA PHE A 151 10.29 -3.85 -7.27
C PHE A 151 10.97 -2.71 -6.50
N VAL A 152 10.16 -1.83 -5.91
CA VAL A 152 10.56 -0.87 -4.88
C VAL A 152 9.71 -1.11 -3.65
N GLY A 153 10.22 -0.84 -2.45
CA GLY A 153 9.45 -1.04 -1.24
C GLY A 153 10.06 -0.47 0.02
N VAL A 154 9.26 -0.48 1.08
CA VAL A 154 9.64 -0.18 2.45
C VAL A 154 9.30 -1.43 3.27
N ASP A 155 10.25 -1.88 4.08
CA ASP A 155 10.14 -3.06 4.93
C ASP A 155 10.14 -2.64 6.40
N SER A 156 9.13 -3.06 7.15
CA SER A 156 9.02 -2.98 8.61
C SER A 156 9.34 -1.59 9.18
N LEU A 157 8.82 -0.53 8.57
CA LEU A 157 9.01 0.82 9.07
C LEU A 157 8.17 1.04 10.33
N ALA A 158 8.82 1.22 11.48
CA ALA A 158 8.15 1.63 12.71
C ALA A 158 7.59 3.05 12.59
N LEU A 159 6.26 3.18 12.68
CA LEU A 159 5.56 4.47 12.71
C LEU A 159 5.35 4.99 14.12
N CYS A 160 5.59 4.15 15.12
CA CYS A 160 5.63 4.54 16.52
C CYS A 160 6.95 4.08 17.15
N THR A 161 7.61 4.97 17.88
CA THR A 161 8.88 4.70 18.55
C THR A 161 8.87 5.41 19.88
N GLU A 162 9.24 4.71 20.96
CA GLU A 162 9.26 5.25 22.32
C GLU A 162 7.93 5.93 22.71
N GLY A 163 6.81 5.24 22.44
CA GLY A 163 5.46 5.73 22.74
C GLY A 163 4.95 6.87 21.85
N SER A 164 5.74 7.33 20.87
CA SER A 164 5.43 8.49 20.04
C SER A 164 5.23 8.11 18.57
N TRP A 165 4.09 8.52 18.00
CA TRP A 165 3.76 8.34 16.59
C TRP A 165 4.39 9.41 15.71
N LEU A 166 5.07 9.00 14.62
CA LEU A 166 5.68 9.89 13.64
C LEU A 166 4.63 10.77 12.95
N ASP A 167 4.84 12.09 12.90
CA ASP A 167 3.92 12.99 12.19
C ASP A 167 4.09 12.90 10.68
N SER A 168 5.34 12.79 10.21
CA SER A 168 5.64 12.57 8.80
C SER A 168 7.01 11.95 8.59
N ILE A 169 7.15 11.15 7.54
CA ILE A 169 8.42 10.63 7.08
C ILE A 169 8.43 10.53 5.55
N THR A 170 9.59 10.82 4.95
CA THR A 170 9.83 10.66 3.51
C THR A 170 10.96 9.66 3.33
N ILE A 171 10.73 8.65 2.50
CA ILE A 171 11.69 7.58 2.21
C ILE A 171 11.95 7.56 0.72
N GLU A 172 13.23 7.62 0.35
CA GLU A 172 13.67 7.44 -1.04
C GLU A 172 13.94 5.95 -1.31
N GLY A 173 13.26 5.42 -2.32
CA GLY A 173 13.37 4.02 -2.74
C GLY A 173 14.29 3.84 -3.93
N GLY A 174 15.09 2.77 -3.89
CA GLY A 174 15.85 2.22 -5.01
C GLY A 174 15.26 0.89 -5.50
N PRO A 175 15.65 0.42 -6.70
CA PRO A 175 15.21 -0.87 -7.21
C PRO A 175 15.75 -2.03 -6.36
N ILE A 176 14.93 -3.06 -6.18
CA ILE A 176 15.20 -4.27 -5.41
C ILE A 176 14.88 -5.47 -6.32
N ASP A 177 15.76 -6.46 -6.30
CA ASP A 177 15.61 -7.75 -6.99
C ASP A 177 15.02 -8.76 -6.01
N ALA A 178 14.02 -9.55 -6.44
CA ALA A 178 13.36 -10.51 -5.56
C ALA A 178 14.09 -11.85 -5.46
N GLY A 179 15.05 -12.12 -6.36
CA GLY A 179 15.83 -13.35 -6.42
C GLY A 179 15.07 -14.53 -7.03
N THR A 180 14.01 -14.29 -7.81
CA THR A 180 13.12 -15.34 -8.34
C THR A 180 13.15 -15.46 -9.86
N ASP A 181 13.58 -14.41 -10.59
CA ASP A 181 13.80 -14.46 -12.04
C ASP A 181 15.18 -13.88 -12.43
N SER A 182 15.95 -14.65 -13.21
CA SER A 182 17.32 -14.37 -13.62
C SER A 182 17.44 -13.44 -14.84
N GLY A 183 16.36 -12.82 -15.27
CA GLY A 183 16.35 -11.87 -16.38
C GLY A 183 17.24 -10.64 -16.12
N TYR A 184 18.14 -10.32 -17.06
CA TYR A 184 19.03 -9.16 -16.89
C TYR A 184 18.42 -7.82 -17.30
N THR A 185 17.35 -7.82 -18.09
CA THR A 185 16.81 -6.59 -18.68
C THR A 185 15.34 -6.41 -18.35
N PHE A 186 14.84 -5.17 -18.39
CA PHE A 186 13.42 -4.87 -18.16
C PHE A 186 12.45 -5.79 -18.93
N THR A 187 12.79 -6.15 -20.16
CA THR A 187 11.95 -6.97 -21.06
C THR A 187 12.54 -8.35 -21.31
N ALA A 188 13.39 -8.87 -20.41
CA ALA A 188 13.88 -10.23 -20.53
C ALA A 188 12.71 -11.23 -20.51
N PRO A 189 12.80 -12.35 -21.25
CA PRO A 189 11.85 -13.45 -21.07
C PRO A 189 11.96 -14.01 -19.65
N ASN A 190 10.87 -14.59 -19.16
CA ASN A 190 10.84 -15.24 -17.85
C ASN A 190 11.91 -16.35 -17.78
N TRP A 191 12.77 -16.29 -16.77
CA TRP A 191 13.80 -17.27 -16.51
C TRP A 191 13.92 -17.51 -15.01
N GLU A 192 13.25 -18.56 -14.53
CA GLU A 192 13.23 -18.89 -13.10
C GLU A 192 14.64 -19.09 -12.52
N THR A 193 14.88 -18.49 -11.36
CA THR A 193 16.14 -18.59 -10.61
C THR A 193 16.10 -19.84 -9.73
N GLU A 194 16.96 -20.81 -10.02
CA GLU A 194 17.03 -22.09 -9.29
C GLU A 194 18.48 -22.41 -8.84
N PRO A 195 18.75 -22.52 -7.53
CA PRO A 195 17.82 -22.29 -6.41
C PRO A 195 17.46 -20.81 -6.27
N GLN A 196 16.29 -20.51 -5.68
CA GLN A 196 15.85 -19.14 -5.40
C GLN A 196 16.93 -18.36 -4.63
N GLU A 197 17.24 -17.16 -5.10
CA GLU A 197 18.20 -16.26 -4.46
C GLU A 197 17.52 -15.39 -3.38
N ILE A 198 18.35 -14.71 -2.59
CA ILE A 198 17.86 -13.74 -1.61
C ILE A 198 17.45 -12.43 -2.27
N ILE A 199 16.55 -11.70 -1.62
CA ILE A 199 16.15 -10.35 -2.01
C ILE A 199 17.34 -9.41 -1.84
N THR A 200 17.74 -8.72 -2.91
CA THR A 200 18.92 -7.83 -2.89
C THR A 200 18.64 -6.45 -3.48
N LYS A 201 19.37 -5.43 -3.00
CA LYS A 201 19.29 -4.09 -3.60
C LYS A 201 20.00 -4.09 -4.95
N ILE A 202 19.34 -3.55 -5.96
CA ILE A 202 19.96 -3.23 -7.24
C ILE A 202 20.62 -1.85 -7.11
N THR A 203 21.89 -1.76 -7.51
CA THR A 203 22.68 -0.53 -7.46
C THR A 203 23.25 -0.21 -8.84
N SER A 204 23.92 0.94 -8.98
CA SER A 204 24.57 1.31 -10.25
C SER A 204 25.69 0.34 -10.67
N LYS A 205 26.19 -0.48 -9.73
CA LYS A 205 27.33 -1.39 -9.92
C LYS A 205 27.02 -2.86 -9.64
N TYR A 206 25.83 -3.17 -9.14
CA TYR A 206 25.38 -4.52 -8.81
C TYR A 206 23.93 -4.74 -9.26
N PRO A 207 23.62 -5.84 -9.98
CA PRO A 207 24.55 -6.89 -10.41
C PRO A 207 25.52 -6.40 -11.50
N LYS A 208 26.76 -6.90 -11.45
CA LYS A 208 27.87 -6.40 -12.29
C LYS A 208 27.85 -7.05 -13.68
N HIS A 209 26.83 -6.75 -14.48
CA HIS A 209 26.70 -7.26 -15.83
C HIS A 209 26.43 -6.13 -16.85
N PRO A 210 27.16 -6.03 -17.97
CA PRO A 210 26.97 -4.96 -18.95
C PRO A 210 25.54 -4.85 -19.50
N ALA A 211 24.84 -5.99 -19.65
CA ALA A 211 23.46 -6.00 -20.11
C ALA A 211 22.45 -5.61 -19.04
N ASN A 212 22.81 -5.60 -17.74
CA ASN A 212 21.85 -5.31 -16.68
C ASN A 212 21.31 -3.88 -16.80
N SER A 213 19.98 -3.73 -16.74
CA SER A 213 19.32 -2.44 -17.04
C SER A 213 19.68 -1.32 -16.07
N PHE A 214 19.99 -1.64 -14.82
CA PHE A 214 20.42 -0.66 -13.81
C PHE A 214 21.94 -0.59 -13.64
N TYR A 215 22.72 -1.26 -14.48
CA TYR A 215 24.18 -1.17 -14.45
C TYR A 215 24.68 0.10 -15.16
N TYR A 216 25.05 1.11 -14.35
CA TYR A 216 25.62 2.40 -14.74
C TYR A 216 26.99 2.58 -14.07
N PRO A 217 28.07 2.00 -14.62
CA PRO A 217 29.38 1.93 -13.93
C PRO A 217 30.01 3.29 -13.62
N LYS A 218 29.61 4.34 -14.34
CA LYS A 218 30.08 5.72 -14.14
C LYS A 218 29.35 6.46 -13.02
N LEU A 219 28.18 5.98 -12.59
CA LEU A 219 27.43 6.60 -11.51
C LEU A 219 27.92 6.06 -10.17
N ARG A 220 28.04 6.96 -9.17
CA ARG A 220 28.34 6.55 -7.80
C ARG A 220 27.19 5.75 -7.22
N ASP A 221 25.99 6.31 -7.32
CA ASP A 221 24.72 5.76 -6.86
C ASP A 221 23.66 5.97 -7.96
N LEU A 222 22.59 5.15 -7.97
CA LEU A 222 21.45 5.40 -8.86
C LEU A 222 20.69 6.65 -8.41
N PRO A 223 20.09 7.42 -9.35
CA PRO A 223 19.07 8.39 -8.97
C PRO A 223 17.93 7.73 -8.21
N VAL A 224 17.21 8.50 -7.40
CA VAL A 224 16.00 8.04 -6.73
C VAL A 224 14.96 7.65 -7.79
N ILE A 225 14.44 6.43 -7.71
CA ILE A 225 13.44 5.91 -8.66
C ILE A 225 12.01 6.03 -8.12
N ALA A 226 11.84 6.09 -6.80
CA ALA A 226 10.56 6.30 -6.14
C ALA A 226 10.71 6.97 -4.77
N THR A 227 9.65 7.61 -4.30
CA THR A 227 9.58 8.25 -2.99
C THR A 227 8.27 7.89 -2.31
N PHE A 228 8.34 7.55 -1.03
CA PHE A 228 7.20 7.26 -0.17
C PHE A 228 7.07 8.37 0.86
N HIS A 229 5.98 9.13 0.82
CA HIS A 229 5.66 10.10 1.88
C HIS A 229 4.54 9.54 2.74
N ILE A 230 4.81 9.34 4.02
CA ILE A 230 3.83 8.86 4.99
C ILE A 230 3.55 10.01 5.93
N ILE A 231 2.29 10.44 5.99
CA ILE A 231 1.88 11.63 6.73
C ILE A 231 0.72 11.28 7.65
N LYS A 232 0.90 11.48 8.95
CA LYS A 232 -0.15 11.30 9.95
C LYS A 232 -1.28 12.28 9.70
N LYS A 233 -2.51 11.80 9.73
CA LYS A 233 -3.71 12.61 9.56
C LYS A 233 -4.43 12.83 10.88
N LYS A 234 -4.71 11.75 11.60
CA LYS A 234 -5.46 11.77 12.84
C LYS A 234 -5.00 10.63 13.75
N SER A 235 -5.11 10.84 15.06
CA SER A 235 -4.95 9.82 16.08
C SER A 235 -6.19 9.80 16.97
N TYR A 236 -6.68 8.61 17.26
CA TYR A 236 -7.80 8.36 18.14
C TYR A 236 -7.33 7.47 19.29
N GLN A 237 -7.93 7.66 20.46
CA GLN A 237 -7.75 6.77 21.61
C GLN A 237 -9.10 6.15 21.94
N LEU A 238 -9.15 4.83 21.92
CA LEU A 238 -10.31 4.09 22.39
C LEU A 238 -10.47 4.36 23.89
N ARG A 239 -11.43 5.21 24.24
CA ARG A 239 -11.90 5.29 25.62
C ARG A 239 -12.64 3.99 25.90
N ARG A 240 -12.24 3.26 26.96
CA ARG A 240 -12.84 1.99 27.40
C ARG A 240 -14.34 1.93 27.09
N ALA A 241 -14.75 0.82 26.47
CA ALA A 241 -16.15 0.50 26.22
C ALA A 241 -17.00 0.85 27.44
N PHE A 242 -18.12 1.54 27.20
CA PHE A 242 -19.16 1.67 28.22
C PHE A 242 -19.46 0.25 28.71
N ASN A 243 -19.16 -0.03 29.97
CA ASN A 243 -19.61 -1.26 30.63
C ASN A 243 -21.15 -1.22 30.60
N ASP A 244 -21.77 -1.95 29.68
CA ASP A 244 -23.21 -2.28 29.70
C ASP A 244 -23.54 -3.27 30.82
N ASN A 245 -23.07 -2.97 32.04
CA ASN A 245 -23.45 -3.66 33.28
C ASN A 245 -24.31 -2.77 34.19
N LYS A 246 -24.95 -1.74 33.65
CA LYS A 246 -26.18 -1.23 34.26
C LYS A 246 -27.35 -1.92 33.59
N LYS A 247 -27.93 -2.92 34.28
CA LYS A 247 -29.31 -3.36 34.05
C LYS A 247 -30.23 -2.13 34.15
N GLN A 248 -30.50 -1.47 33.04
CA GLN A 248 -31.66 -0.60 32.94
C GLN A 248 -32.88 -1.51 32.89
N ALA A 249 -33.72 -1.39 33.91
CA ALA A 249 -35.03 -2.03 33.94
C ALA A 249 -35.81 -1.68 32.66
N PRO A 250 -36.63 -2.60 32.12
CA PRO A 250 -37.40 -2.32 30.91
C PRO A 250 -38.32 -1.12 31.16
N ALA A 251 -38.12 -0.04 30.41
CA ALA A 251 -39.08 1.05 30.35
C ALA A 251 -40.38 0.49 29.78
N LYS A 252 -41.47 0.57 30.55
CA LYS A 252 -42.81 0.27 30.05
C LYS A 252 -43.14 1.25 28.94
N VAL A 253 -43.18 0.78 27.70
CA VAL A 253 -43.81 1.52 26.60
C VAL A 253 -45.31 1.40 26.80
N GLN A 254 -45.94 2.50 27.19
CA GLN A 254 -47.38 2.64 27.20
C GLN A 254 -47.79 3.01 25.77
N THR A 255 -48.31 2.04 25.03
CA THR A 255 -48.86 2.27 23.69
C THR A 255 -50.25 2.88 23.83
N ASP A 256 -50.34 4.20 23.72
CA ASP A 256 -51.62 4.86 23.46
C ASP A 256 -51.94 4.73 21.97
N LEU A 257 -52.79 3.74 21.67
CA LEU A 257 -53.49 3.61 20.40
C LEU A 257 -54.46 4.79 20.27
N ASN A 258 -54.24 5.68 19.30
CA ASN A 258 -55.29 6.27 18.46
C ASN A 258 -54.69 7.25 17.43
N SER A 259 -54.47 6.77 16.22
CA SER A 259 -54.83 7.52 15.00
C SER A 259 -54.78 6.58 13.81
N SER A 260 -55.96 6.39 13.20
CA SER A 260 -56.21 5.57 12.02
C SER A 260 -55.47 6.10 10.79
N TYR A 261 -54.64 5.26 10.19
CA TYR A 261 -54.27 5.40 8.78
C TYR A 261 -54.25 3.99 8.16
N GLN A 262 -55.19 3.75 7.24
CA GLN A 262 -55.32 2.50 6.49
C GLN A 262 -54.50 2.64 5.19
N PRO A 263 -53.58 1.71 4.86
CA PRO A 263 -52.98 1.64 3.53
C PRO A 263 -54.00 1.02 2.57
N GLN A 264 -54.25 1.67 1.43
CA GLN A 264 -54.92 1.03 0.30
C GLN A 264 -53.87 0.26 -0.52
N GLU A 265 -54.13 -1.03 -0.75
CA GLU A 265 -53.41 -1.86 -1.71
C GLU A 265 -53.79 -1.43 -3.14
N GLU A 266 -52.82 -0.94 -3.91
CA GLU A 266 -52.93 -0.84 -5.38
C GLU A 266 -52.08 -1.96 -5.99
N ASP A 267 -52.78 -2.90 -6.62
CA ASP A 267 -52.25 -4.07 -7.32
C ASP A 267 -51.66 -3.65 -8.68
N LEU A 268 -50.33 -3.68 -8.81
CA LEU A 268 -49.64 -3.36 -10.07
C LEU A 268 -49.29 -4.64 -10.83
N THR A 269 -49.91 -4.80 -12.00
CA THR A 269 -49.69 -5.93 -12.90
C THR A 269 -48.27 -5.98 -13.47
N GLU A 270 -47.81 -7.19 -13.79
CA GLU A 270 -46.44 -7.56 -14.20
C GLU A 270 -45.86 -6.77 -15.39
N ASN A 271 -46.70 -6.10 -16.19
CA ASN A 271 -46.28 -5.29 -17.34
C ASN A 271 -45.85 -3.84 -17.01
N GLU A 272 -45.94 -3.40 -15.74
CA GLU A 272 -45.49 -2.07 -15.30
C GLU A 272 -44.08 -2.07 -14.67
N ILE A 273 -43.55 -3.24 -14.30
CA ILE A 273 -42.21 -3.39 -13.71
C ILE A 273 -41.12 -3.27 -14.78
N GLU A 274 -41.34 -3.77 -16.00
CA GLU A 274 -40.35 -3.72 -17.09
C GLU A 274 -40.10 -2.29 -17.63
N ARG A 275 -41.03 -1.35 -17.46
CA ARG A 275 -40.82 0.05 -17.89
C ARG A 275 -40.01 0.90 -16.90
N LYS A 276 -39.83 0.45 -15.65
CA LYS A 276 -39.05 1.18 -14.63
C LYS A 276 -37.60 0.72 -14.50
N ILE A 277 -37.21 -0.40 -15.14
CA ILE A 277 -35.85 -0.97 -15.03
C ILE A 277 -34.94 -0.57 -16.21
N PHE A 278 -35.48 -0.04 -17.32
CA PHE A 278 -34.66 0.36 -18.48
C PHE A 278 -34.91 1.81 -18.91
N THR A 279 -34.19 2.76 -18.30
CA THR A 279 -34.04 4.12 -18.86
C THR A 279 -32.55 4.47 -19.02
N PRO A 280 -32.04 4.66 -20.24
CA PRO A 280 -30.69 5.15 -20.46
C PRO A 280 -30.63 6.67 -20.22
N SER A 281 -29.74 7.10 -19.32
CA SER A 281 -29.40 8.51 -19.10
C SER A 281 -28.93 9.16 -20.42
N LYS A 282 -29.56 10.29 -20.74
CA LYS A 282 -29.39 11.03 -21.99
C LYS A 282 -27.97 11.58 -22.16
N MET A 283 -27.42 11.30 -23.34
CA MET A 283 -26.34 12.04 -23.97
C MET A 283 -26.64 13.54 -24.02
N VAL A 284 -25.67 14.35 -23.62
CA VAL A 284 -25.58 15.76 -24.02
C VAL A 284 -25.13 15.80 -25.49
N LYS A 285 -26.04 16.18 -26.40
CA LYS A 285 -25.71 16.60 -27.77
C LYS A 285 -26.07 18.08 -27.93
N PHE A 286 -25.06 18.91 -28.13
CA PHE A 286 -25.22 20.29 -28.57
C PHE A 286 -25.52 20.36 -30.07
N ASN A 287 -26.39 21.28 -30.44
CA ASN A 287 -27.03 21.38 -31.76
C ASN A 287 -26.12 21.96 -32.86
N ARG A 288 -26.42 21.51 -34.09
CA ARG A 288 -25.88 21.93 -35.39
C ARG A 288 -26.04 23.44 -35.67
N PHE A 289 -25.00 24.03 -36.26
CA PHE A 289 -25.13 25.14 -37.21
C PHE A 289 -25.37 24.60 -38.63
N HIS A 290 -26.34 25.19 -39.33
CA HIS A 290 -26.63 24.94 -40.74
C HIS A 290 -25.62 25.62 -41.66
N ARG A 291 -25.12 24.90 -42.67
CA ARG A 291 -24.86 25.49 -44.00
C ARG A 291 -25.07 24.45 -45.09
N LYS A 292 -26.11 24.66 -45.91
CA LYS A 292 -26.40 23.91 -47.14
C LYS A 292 -25.32 24.21 -48.19
N ARG A 293 -24.89 23.21 -48.97
CA ARG A 293 -24.85 23.29 -50.44
C ARG A 293 -24.73 21.92 -51.12
N LYS A 294 -25.33 21.89 -52.30
CA LYS A 294 -25.82 20.79 -53.14
C LYS A 294 -24.77 19.80 -53.66
N VAL A 295 -25.26 18.59 -53.87
CA VAL A 295 -24.73 17.50 -54.72
C VAL A 295 -24.78 17.87 -56.20
N LYS A 296 -23.78 17.46 -56.98
CA LYS A 296 -23.96 16.94 -58.35
C LYS A 296 -22.84 15.94 -58.67
N LYS A 297 -23.20 14.65 -58.73
CA LYS A 297 -22.46 13.62 -59.46
C LYS A 297 -22.95 13.65 -60.92
N GLN A 298 -22.03 13.70 -61.86
CA GLN A 298 -22.23 13.22 -63.23
C GLN A 298 -21.11 12.19 -63.49
N GLY A 299 -21.50 11.06 -64.07
CA GLY A 299 -20.63 9.93 -64.31
C GLY A 299 -20.02 9.89 -65.71
N THR A 300 -19.47 8.70 -65.97
CA THR A 300 -19.16 8.05 -67.25
C THR A 300 -17.97 8.55 -68.10
N LYS A 301 -16.93 7.69 -68.07
CA LYS A 301 -16.30 6.93 -69.16
C LYS A 301 -15.67 7.63 -70.38
N SER A 302 -14.70 6.89 -70.95
CA SER A 302 -13.94 7.07 -72.20
C SER A 302 -12.74 8.00 -72.04
N GLY A 303 -11.50 7.73 -72.46
CA GLY A 303 -10.97 6.70 -73.35
C GLY A 303 -9.89 7.34 -74.24
N VAL A 304 -8.70 6.76 -74.22
CA VAL A 304 -7.65 6.74 -75.28
C VAL A 304 -6.86 8.03 -75.62
N VAL A 305 -5.53 7.83 -75.67
CA VAL A 305 -4.49 8.29 -76.60
C VAL A 305 -3.34 9.05 -75.91
N GLY A 306 -2.14 8.47 -76.02
CA GLY A 306 -0.85 9.00 -75.56
C GLY A 306 0.08 7.85 -75.22
#